data_AF-A0A2X4T4Y8-F1
#
_entry.id   AF-A0A2X4T4Y8-F1
#
_cell.length_a   1.000
_cell.length_b   1.000
_cell.length_c   1.000
_cell.angle_alpha   90.00
_cell.angle_beta   90.00
_cell.angle_gamma   90.00
#
_symmetry.space_group_name_H-M   'P 1'
#
loop_
_entity.id
_entity.type
_entity.pdbx_description
1 polymer ?
#
loop_
_entity_poly.entity_id
_entity_poly.type
_entity_poly.pdbx_seq_one_letter_code
_entity_poly.pdbx_strand_id
1 'polypeptide(L)'
;MMPTIAPPSVLSAPQRRCQILLTLFQPGQIATMEIFSALNGVDDDIAREDLTETGLEIQRYHRLAITTCQNGCYRIEGTALDQRLCLLHWLRRGLRLCPTFVTQQFTPALKNALKQRGIARPLYDDINLHALINLCARRLQKPFENRDVQFLRLFLQYCLLQHHAGITPAFNPVQQIWALSCAEYSLAQEIGRHWQRHVMQAAPLNEALFMALLFSMIRLPDPIRDTHPRAQKLRLEVARLVLRFREKGNARFSDEQGLNDQLYVHLAQALNRSLFTIGIDNTLPEEFNRLYPRLVRTTREALAGFEAEYGIRFSDEEKGLVAVIFGAWLMQDNDLHEKQIVLLTDKNDALETHIEQQLRELTLLPLNIKRVSTLAFQKEGCPRGVALIVTPYATPLPLFSPPLIHADRALTAHQQQQIRKILES
;
A
#
# COMPACT_ATOMS: atom_id res chain seq x y z
N MET A 1 10.96 -28.03 -37.91
CA MET A 1 11.47 -26.71 -37.49
C MET A 1 11.47 -26.71 -35.97
N MET A 2 12.65 -26.76 -35.34
CA MET A 2 12.72 -26.62 -33.88
C MET A 2 12.42 -25.17 -33.51
N PRO A 3 11.59 -24.89 -32.48
CA PRO A 3 11.44 -23.54 -31.99
C PRO A 3 12.79 -23.15 -31.38
N THR A 4 13.45 -22.18 -32.01
CA THR A 4 14.64 -21.53 -31.47
C THR A 4 14.18 -20.80 -30.21
N ILE A 5 14.36 -21.41 -29.05
CA ILE A 5 14.07 -20.79 -27.76
C ILE A 5 14.94 -19.53 -27.70
N ALA A 6 14.32 -18.36 -27.67
CA ALA A 6 15.02 -17.10 -27.48
C ALA A 6 15.86 -17.20 -26.19
N PRO A 7 17.11 -16.69 -26.18
CA PRO A 7 17.92 -16.73 -24.96
C PRO A 7 17.14 -16.07 -23.81
N PRO A 8 17.21 -16.62 -22.58
CA PRO A 8 16.45 -16.10 -21.46
C PRO A 8 16.84 -14.63 -21.22
N SER A 9 15.83 -13.78 -21.06
CA SER A 9 16.06 -12.37 -20.75
C SER A 9 16.88 -12.21 -19.48
N VAL A 10 17.82 -11.27 -19.52
CA VAL A 10 18.62 -10.85 -18.35
C VAL A 10 17.75 -10.04 -17.36
N LEU A 11 16.54 -9.63 -17.77
CA LEU A 11 15.61 -8.87 -16.95
C LEU A 11 14.69 -9.79 -16.15
N SER A 12 14.56 -9.48 -14.86
CA SER A 12 13.54 -10.09 -13.99
C SER A 12 12.12 -9.70 -14.44
N ALA A 13 11.11 -10.52 -14.11
CA ALA A 13 9.71 -10.22 -14.45
C ALA A 13 9.25 -8.82 -13.97
N PRO A 14 9.58 -8.35 -12.74
CA PRO A 14 9.28 -6.98 -12.33
C PRO A 14 9.91 -5.89 -13.21
N GLN A 15 11.10 -6.13 -13.76
CA GLN A 15 11.75 -5.18 -14.69
C GLN A 15 11.06 -5.17 -16.05
N ARG A 16 10.73 -6.34 -16.59
CA ARG A 16 10.05 -6.46 -17.90
C ARG A 16 8.67 -5.82 -17.88
N ARG A 17 7.85 -6.13 -16.87
CA ARG A 17 6.54 -5.48 -16.64
C ARG A 17 6.65 -3.95 -16.52
N CYS A 18 7.68 -3.46 -15.83
CA CYS A 18 7.93 -2.02 -15.73
C CYS A 18 8.28 -1.38 -17.07
N GLN A 19 9.08 -2.05 -17.91
CA GLN A 19 9.40 -1.56 -19.26
C GLN A 19 8.16 -1.58 -20.17
N ILE A 20 7.34 -2.63 -20.13
CA ILE A 20 6.07 -2.70 -20.87
C ILE A 20 5.19 -1.49 -20.54
N LEU A 21 4.96 -1.24 -19.26
CA LEU A 21 4.07 -0.15 -18.86
C LEU A 21 4.65 1.23 -19.22
N LEU A 22 5.95 1.46 -19.01
CA LEU A 22 6.56 2.73 -19.41
C LEU A 22 6.56 2.93 -20.93
N THR A 23 6.63 1.85 -21.71
CA THR A 23 6.47 1.88 -23.18
C THR A 23 5.07 2.34 -23.56
N LEU A 24 4.04 1.87 -22.87
CA LEU A 24 2.65 2.31 -23.09
C LEU A 24 2.43 3.80 -22.76
N PHE A 25 3.19 4.35 -21.82
CA PHE A 25 3.16 5.79 -21.50
C PHE A 25 4.11 6.63 -22.37
N GLN A 26 4.96 6.01 -23.18
CA GLN A 26 5.98 6.71 -23.97
C GLN A 26 5.34 7.51 -25.11
N PRO A 27 5.49 8.84 -25.17
CA PRO A 27 4.90 9.64 -26.24
C PRO A 27 5.39 9.24 -27.63
N GLY A 28 4.47 9.04 -28.57
CA GLY A 28 4.78 8.72 -29.96
C GLY A 28 5.22 7.27 -30.21
N GLN A 29 5.30 6.44 -29.16
CA GLN A 29 5.62 5.03 -29.30
C GLN A 29 4.37 4.23 -29.71
N ILE A 30 4.49 3.42 -30.76
CA ILE A 30 3.49 2.39 -31.05
C ILE A 30 3.86 1.19 -30.17
N ALA A 31 2.94 0.74 -29.33
CA ALA A 31 3.17 -0.39 -28.45
C ALA A 31 2.57 -1.66 -29.09
N THR A 32 3.42 -2.56 -29.59
CA THR A 32 3.00 -3.87 -30.13
C THR A 32 3.66 -5.00 -29.35
N MET A 33 3.19 -6.23 -29.56
CA MET A 33 3.82 -7.39 -28.95
C MET A 33 5.28 -7.53 -29.40
N GLU A 34 5.59 -7.30 -30.68
CA GLU A 34 6.97 -7.39 -31.17
C GLU A 34 7.90 -6.40 -30.45
N ILE A 35 7.39 -5.20 -30.15
CA ILE A 35 8.15 -4.18 -29.43
C ILE A 35 8.38 -4.58 -27.97
N PHE A 36 7.39 -5.17 -27.31
CA PHE A 36 7.56 -5.67 -25.95
C PHE A 36 8.58 -6.83 -25.90
N SER A 37 8.48 -7.79 -26.81
CA SER A 37 9.42 -8.90 -26.96
C SER A 37 10.84 -8.41 -27.22
N ALA A 38 11.01 -7.48 -28.17
CA ALA A 38 12.30 -6.92 -28.53
C ALA A 38 12.95 -6.10 -27.41
N LEU A 39 12.20 -5.23 -26.74
CA LEU A 39 12.71 -4.40 -25.65
C LEU A 39 13.13 -5.23 -24.44
N ASN A 40 12.40 -6.31 -24.15
CA ASN A 40 12.66 -7.16 -23.01
C ASN A 40 13.59 -8.34 -23.31
N GLY A 41 13.88 -8.62 -24.58
CA GLY A 41 14.69 -9.78 -24.99
C GLY A 41 14.03 -11.11 -24.61
N VAL A 42 12.71 -11.23 -24.83
CA VAL A 42 11.91 -12.43 -24.58
C VAL A 42 11.11 -12.81 -25.83
N ASP A 43 10.56 -14.02 -25.85
CA ASP A 43 9.56 -14.40 -26.86
C ASP A 43 8.18 -13.79 -26.58
N ASP A 44 7.29 -13.92 -27.56
CA ASP A 44 5.94 -13.35 -27.52
C ASP A 44 5.04 -13.97 -26.45
N ASP A 45 5.31 -15.20 -26.01
CA ASP A 45 4.49 -15.87 -25.00
C ASP A 45 4.80 -15.30 -23.61
N ILE A 46 6.09 -15.12 -23.28
CA ILE A 46 6.52 -14.46 -22.04
C ILE A 46 6.10 -12.98 -22.05
N ALA A 47 6.25 -12.27 -23.18
CA ALA A 47 5.82 -10.87 -23.28
C ALA A 47 4.29 -10.73 -23.07
N ARG A 48 3.50 -11.69 -23.56
CA ARG A 48 2.05 -11.72 -23.36
C ARG A 48 1.67 -12.01 -21.91
N GLU A 49 2.39 -12.90 -21.24
CA GLU A 49 2.21 -13.15 -19.80
C GLU A 49 2.52 -11.89 -18.99
N ASP A 50 3.68 -11.27 -19.22
CA ASP A 50 4.08 -10.02 -18.55
C ASP A 50 3.05 -8.89 -18.81
N LEU A 51 2.52 -8.76 -20.03
CA LEU A 51 1.50 -7.78 -20.38
C LEU A 51 0.19 -8.05 -19.63
N THR A 52 -0.22 -9.31 -19.54
CA THR A 52 -1.44 -9.72 -18.84
C THR A 52 -1.33 -9.43 -17.35
N GLU A 53 -0.21 -9.80 -16.72
CA GLU A 53 0.05 -9.47 -15.32
C GLU A 53 0.10 -7.96 -15.06
N THR A 54 0.73 -7.20 -15.97
CA THR A 54 0.76 -5.74 -15.90
C THR A 54 -0.65 -5.16 -15.98
N GLY A 55 -1.49 -5.69 -16.87
CA GLY A 55 -2.90 -5.33 -17.02
C GLY A 55 -3.70 -5.55 -15.73
N LEU A 56 -3.56 -6.73 -15.12
CA LEU A 56 -4.20 -7.06 -13.84
C LEU A 56 -3.74 -6.13 -12.71
N GLU A 57 -2.44 -5.81 -12.65
CA GLU A 57 -1.86 -4.93 -11.64
C GLU A 57 -2.42 -3.49 -11.75
N ILE A 58 -2.43 -2.90 -12.94
CA ILE A 58 -2.95 -1.53 -13.12
C ILE A 58 -4.47 -1.45 -13.02
N GLN A 59 -5.19 -2.52 -13.36
CA GLN A 59 -6.63 -2.61 -13.14
C GLN A 59 -6.94 -2.57 -11.64
N ARG A 60 -6.21 -3.37 -10.86
CA ARG A 60 -6.39 -3.45 -9.41
C ARG A 60 -6.03 -2.15 -8.70
N TYR A 61 -4.90 -1.53 -9.04
CA TYR A 61 -4.37 -0.40 -8.28
C TYR A 61 -4.76 0.97 -8.82
N HIS A 62 -5.13 1.07 -10.10
CA HIS A 62 -5.41 2.35 -10.74
C HIS A 62 -6.71 2.36 -11.57
N ARG A 63 -7.49 1.27 -11.62
CA ARG A 63 -8.72 1.16 -12.43
C ARG A 63 -8.47 1.42 -13.92
N LEU A 64 -7.29 1.05 -14.40
CA LEU A 64 -6.90 1.17 -15.81
C LEU A 64 -7.03 -0.18 -16.50
N ALA A 65 -7.29 -0.17 -17.80
CA ALA A 65 -7.29 -1.36 -18.64
C ALA A 65 -6.25 -1.22 -19.75
N ILE A 66 -5.62 -2.33 -20.13
CA ILE A 66 -4.82 -2.40 -21.36
C ILE A 66 -5.73 -2.99 -22.44
N THR A 67 -5.93 -2.25 -23.52
CA THR A 67 -6.79 -2.67 -24.64
C THR A 67 -6.01 -2.73 -25.94
N THR A 68 -6.44 -3.63 -26.82
CA THR A 68 -5.88 -3.76 -28.17
C THR A 68 -6.69 -2.92 -29.15
N CYS A 69 -6.02 -2.08 -29.92
CA CYS A 69 -6.60 -1.29 -31.01
C CYS A 69 -6.77 -2.14 -32.28
N GLN A 70 -7.56 -1.64 -33.23
CA GLN A 70 -7.84 -2.34 -34.51
C GLN A 70 -6.58 -2.64 -35.34
N ASN A 71 -5.52 -1.84 -35.17
CA ASN A 71 -4.22 -2.00 -35.82
C ASN A 71 -3.25 -2.91 -35.03
N GLY A 72 -3.72 -3.60 -33.99
CA GLY A 72 -2.92 -4.51 -33.17
C GLY A 72 -2.05 -3.84 -32.11
N CYS A 73 -2.10 -2.50 -31.97
CA CYS A 73 -1.34 -1.82 -30.91
C CYS A 73 -2.09 -1.83 -29.57
N TYR A 74 -1.34 -1.78 -28.47
CA TYR A 74 -1.87 -1.73 -27.12
C TYR A 74 -1.93 -0.28 -26.62
N ARG A 75 -2.97 0.04 -25.85
CA ARG A 75 -3.12 1.33 -25.17
C ARG A 75 -3.68 1.17 -23.77
N ILE A 76 -3.44 2.17 -22.93
CA ILE A 76 -4.04 2.28 -21.60
C ILE A 76 -5.35 3.06 -21.72
N GLU A 77 -6.44 2.49 -21.21
CA GLU A 77 -7.74 3.14 -21.07
C GLU A 77 -8.08 3.41 -19.61
N GLY A 78 -8.80 4.51 -19.38
CA GLY A 78 -9.18 5.01 -18.06
C GLY A 78 -9.03 6.52 -17.98
N THR A 79 -9.32 7.10 -16.82
CA THR A 79 -9.33 8.56 -16.67
C THR A 79 -7.91 9.14 -16.73
N ALA A 80 -7.78 10.40 -17.15
CA ALA A 80 -6.49 11.10 -17.15
C ALA A 80 -5.88 11.22 -15.74
N LEU A 81 -6.72 11.26 -14.69
CA LEU A 81 -6.26 11.24 -13.30
C LEU A 81 -5.63 9.89 -12.96
N ASP A 82 -6.33 8.80 -13.21
CA ASP A 82 -5.86 7.44 -12.93
C ASP A 82 -4.58 7.10 -13.71
N GLN A 83 -4.51 7.51 -14.98
CA GLN A 83 -3.30 7.35 -15.82
C GLN A 83 -2.09 8.07 -15.22
N ARG A 84 -2.26 9.32 -14.76
CA ARG A 84 -1.16 10.06 -14.12
C ARG A 84 -0.76 9.45 -12.77
N LEU A 85 -1.71 8.98 -11.97
CA LEU A 85 -1.42 8.29 -10.71
C LEU A 85 -0.68 6.96 -10.93
N CYS A 86 -1.06 6.22 -11.97
CA CYS A 86 -0.36 5.02 -12.41
C CYS A 86 1.07 5.33 -12.85
N LEU A 87 1.26 6.32 -13.73
CA LEU A 87 2.60 6.71 -14.15
C LEU A 87 3.45 7.25 -12.99
N LEU A 88 2.86 7.95 -12.02
CA LEU A 88 3.58 8.40 -10.82
C LEU A 88 4.20 7.21 -10.08
N HIS A 89 3.41 6.17 -9.84
CA HIS A 89 3.89 4.95 -9.19
C HIS A 89 4.97 4.25 -10.03
N TRP A 90 4.68 4.01 -11.30
CA TRP A 90 5.51 3.17 -12.16
C TRP A 90 6.77 3.85 -12.68
N LEU A 91 6.78 5.17 -12.83
CA LEU A 91 8.00 5.91 -13.18
C LEU A 91 8.97 5.92 -11.99
N ARG A 92 8.48 6.08 -10.76
CA ARG A 92 9.30 5.92 -9.55
C ARG A 92 9.88 4.50 -9.45
N ARG A 93 9.05 3.49 -9.72
CA ARG A 93 9.49 2.08 -9.80
C ARG A 93 10.53 1.87 -10.90
N GLY A 94 10.33 2.46 -12.08
CA GLY A 94 11.22 2.34 -13.23
C GLY A 94 12.58 3.00 -13.02
N LEU A 95 12.63 4.17 -12.38
CA LEU A 95 13.89 4.81 -11.98
C LEU A 95 14.74 3.93 -11.03
N ARG A 96 14.10 3.01 -10.28
CA ARG A 96 14.78 2.02 -9.44
C ARG A 96 15.12 0.73 -10.18
N LEU A 97 14.17 0.16 -10.92
CA LEU A 97 14.28 -1.19 -11.49
C LEU A 97 14.91 -1.21 -12.89
N CYS A 98 14.64 -0.19 -13.71
CA CYS A 98 15.12 -0.10 -15.10
C CYS A 98 15.63 1.32 -15.45
N PRO A 99 16.59 1.89 -14.71
CA PRO A 99 17.08 3.26 -14.92
C PRO A 99 17.66 3.49 -16.33
N THR A 100 18.27 2.47 -16.92
CA THR A 100 18.78 2.53 -18.31
C THR A 100 17.67 2.75 -19.31
N PHE A 101 16.55 2.04 -19.18
CA PHE A 101 15.37 2.22 -20.05
C PHE A 101 14.82 3.64 -19.91
N VAL A 102 14.66 4.13 -18.67
CA VAL A 102 14.15 5.50 -18.43
C VAL A 102 15.06 6.55 -19.07
N THR A 103 16.39 6.38 -18.95
CA THR A 103 17.37 7.34 -19.45
C THR A 103 17.52 7.30 -20.97
N GLN A 104 17.52 6.11 -21.57
CA GLN A 104 17.85 5.90 -22.98
C GLN A 104 16.61 5.86 -23.91
N GLN A 105 15.44 5.48 -23.39
CA GLN A 105 14.21 5.33 -24.18
C GLN A 105 13.16 6.38 -23.79
N PHE A 106 12.71 6.35 -22.54
CA PHE A 106 11.58 7.19 -22.11
C PHE A 106 11.90 8.69 -22.12
N THR A 107 13.06 9.08 -21.59
CA THR A 107 13.46 10.50 -21.48
C THR A 107 13.66 11.15 -22.86
N PRO A 108 14.39 10.54 -23.81
CA PRO A 108 14.54 11.11 -25.15
C PRO A 108 13.20 11.21 -25.90
N ALA A 109 12.34 10.19 -25.80
CA ALA A 109 11.01 10.21 -26.42
C ALA A 109 10.15 11.37 -25.89
N LEU A 110 10.13 11.58 -24.58
CA LEU A 110 9.42 12.71 -23.96
C LEU A 110 9.95 14.06 -24.42
N LYS A 111 11.28 14.26 -24.41
CA LYS A 111 11.92 15.51 -24.87
C LYS A 111 11.65 15.77 -26.36
N ASN A 112 11.67 14.72 -27.19
CA ASN A 112 11.37 14.81 -28.62
C ASN A 112 9.90 15.20 -28.85
N ALA A 113 8.96 14.62 -28.11
CA ALA A 113 7.54 14.95 -28.21
C ALA A 113 7.26 16.41 -27.80
N LEU A 114 7.87 16.90 -26.72
CA LEU A 114 7.77 18.31 -26.31
C LEU A 114 8.28 19.26 -27.42
N LYS A 115 9.43 18.93 -28.01
CA LYS A 115 10.02 19.69 -29.12
C LYS A 115 9.11 19.69 -30.36
N GLN A 116 8.57 18.54 -30.75
CA GLN A 116 7.66 18.40 -31.90
C GLN A 116 6.37 19.19 -31.73
N ARG A 117 5.88 19.34 -30.49
CA ARG A 117 4.72 20.16 -30.15
C ARG A 117 5.03 21.67 -30.08
N GLY A 118 6.28 22.07 -30.30
CA GLY A 118 6.67 23.49 -30.27
C GLY A 118 6.66 24.11 -28.87
N ILE A 119 6.70 23.31 -27.81
CA ILE A 119 6.76 23.81 -26.44
C ILE A 119 8.10 24.53 -26.21
N ALA A 120 8.08 25.65 -25.51
CA ALA A 120 9.27 26.45 -25.27
C ALA A 120 10.32 25.67 -24.44
N ARG A 121 11.56 25.57 -24.94
CA ARG A 121 12.68 24.86 -24.29
C ARG A 121 12.89 25.23 -22.81
N PRO A 122 12.78 26.51 -22.39
CA PRO A 122 12.88 26.90 -20.98
C PRO A 122 11.94 26.18 -20.01
N LEU A 123 10.83 25.61 -20.51
CA LEU A 123 9.87 24.89 -19.68
C LEU A 123 10.26 23.44 -19.38
N TYR A 124 11.19 22.86 -20.14
CA TYR A 124 11.53 21.45 -20.03
C TYR A 124 13.03 21.13 -20.07
N ASP A 125 13.90 22.14 -20.21
CA ASP A 125 15.33 21.90 -20.06
C ASP A 125 15.71 21.62 -18.61
N ASP A 126 16.85 20.95 -18.48
CA ASP A 126 17.32 20.40 -17.22
C ASP A 126 17.70 21.47 -16.19
N ILE A 127 18.14 22.66 -16.63
CA ILE A 127 18.58 23.75 -15.76
C ILE A 127 17.37 24.44 -15.14
N ASN A 128 16.40 24.85 -15.97
CA ASN A 128 15.22 25.56 -15.51
C ASN A 128 14.30 24.67 -14.66
N LEU A 129 14.13 23.39 -15.04
CA LEU A 129 13.37 22.45 -14.21
C LEU A 129 14.04 22.22 -12.84
N HIS A 130 15.37 22.12 -12.80
CA HIS A 130 16.06 21.97 -11.52
C HIS A 130 15.90 23.22 -10.64
N ALA A 131 15.98 24.42 -11.21
CA ALA A 131 15.72 25.66 -10.49
C ALA A 131 14.27 25.74 -9.95
N LEU A 132 13.29 25.34 -10.76
CA LEU A 132 11.88 25.27 -10.36
C LEU A 132 11.68 24.29 -9.19
N ILE A 133 12.26 23.09 -9.28
CA ILE A 133 12.16 22.06 -8.23
C ILE A 133 12.82 22.55 -6.93
N ASN A 134 13.97 23.21 -7.00
CA ASN A 134 14.63 23.79 -5.83
C ASN A 134 13.82 24.95 -5.21
N LEU A 135 13.12 25.74 -6.03
CA LEU A 135 12.16 26.71 -5.52
C LEU A 135 11.02 26.03 -4.78
N CYS A 136 10.45 24.97 -5.36
CA CYS A 136 9.40 24.16 -4.72
C CYS A 136 9.86 23.61 -3.36
N ALA A 137 11.06 23.03 -3.31
CA ALA A 137 11.64 22.47 -2.08
C ALA A 137 11.75 23.52 -0.97
N ARG A 138 12.23 24.73 -1.31
CA ARG A 138 12.32 25.86 -0.37
C ARG A 138 10.96 26.34 0.12
N ARG A 139 9.99 26.47 -0.79
CA ARG A 139 8.61 26.88 -0.45
C ARG A 139 7.93 25.87 0.49
N LEU A 140 8.18 24.58 0.28
CA LEU A 140 7.68 23.51 1.13
C LEU A 140 8.52 23.30 2.40
N GLN A 141 9.62 24.06 2.56
CA GLN A 141 10.57 23.94 3.67
C GLN A 141 11.11 22.52 3.86
N LYS A 142 11.28 21.78 2.76
CA LYS A 142 11.77 20.40 2.78
C LYS A 142 12.65 20.10 1.56
N PRO A 143 13.89 19.62 1.74
CA PRO A 143 14.70 19.19 0.62
C PRO A 143 14.10 17.94 -0.02
N PHE A 144 14.14 17.88 -1.35
CA PHE A 144 13.85 16.66 -2.10
C PHE A 144 15.10 15.80 -2.18
N GLU A 145 14.94 14.47 -2.09
CA GLU A 145 16.03 13.55 -2.38
C GLU A 145 16.40 13.58 -3.86
N ASN A 146 17.62 13.16 -4.20
CA ASN A 146 18.08 13.09 -5.60
C ASN A 146 17.13 12.28 -6.49
N ARG A 147 16.53 11.21 -5.96
CA ARG A 147 15.55 10.38 -6.69
C ARG A 147 14.25 11.13 -6.96
N ASP A 148 13.77 11.91 -6.01
CA ASP A 148 12.58 12.75 -6.19
C ASP A 148 12.82 13.86 -7.21
N VAL A 149 14.00 14.47 -7.20
CA VAL A 149 14.38 15.49 -8.19
C VAL A 149 14.41 14.89 -9.60
N GLN A 150 15.01 13.71 -9.77
CA GLN A 150 15.02 13.00 -11.07
C GLN A 150 13.60 12.67 -11.54
N PHE A 151 12.77 12.13 -10.65
CA PHE A 151 11.37 11.84 -10.93
C PHE A 151 10.59 13.09 -11.34
N LEU A 152 10.65 14.16 -10.53
CA LEU A 152 9.93 15.42 -10.78
C LEU A 152 10.32 16.04 -12.12
N ARG A 153 11.59 15.99 -12.51
CA ARG A 153 12.05 16.51 -13.80
C ARG A 153 11.32 15.84 -14.97
N LEU A 154 11.16 14.51 -14.93
CA LEU A 154 10.48 13.77 -15.99
C LEU A 154 8.96 13.91 -15.89
N PHE A 155 8.42 13.86 -14.67
CA PHE A 155 6.99 13.85 -14.46
C PHE A 155 6.33 15.21 -14.75
N LEU A 156 6.99 16.32 -14.42
CA LEU A 156 6.54 17.67 -14.79
C LEU A 156 6.54 17.88 -16.30
N GLN A 157 7.55 17.34 -17.01
CA GLN A 157 7.60 17.33 -18.47
C GLN A 157 6.42 16.56 -19.08
N TYR A 158 6.12 15.39 -18.52
CA TYR A 158 4.97 14.59 -18.94
C TYR A 158 3.65 15.35 -18.71
N CYS A 159 3.46 15.95 -17.53
CA CYS A 159 2.27 16.75 -17.25
C CYS A 159 2.12 17.94 -18.20
N LEU A 160 3.22 18.64 -18.51
CA LEU A 160 3.24 19.74 -19.46
C LEU A 160 2.82 19.29 -20.87
N LEU A 161 3.33 18.13 -21.33
CA LEU A 161 2.95 17.55 -22.62
C LEU A 161 1.46 17.21 -22.68
N GLN A 162 0.93 16.56 -21.63
CA GLN A 162 -0.48 16.19 -21.52
C GLN A 162 -1.39 17.43 -21.47
N HIS A 163 -1.00 18.44 -20.68
CA HIS A 163 -1.71 19.71 -20.60
C HIS A 163 -1.79 20.39 -21.98
N HIS A 164 -0.67 20.45 -22.72
CA HIS A 164 -0.64 21.02 -24.06
C HIS A 164 -1.51 20.24 -25.07
N ALA A 165 -1.69 18.93 -24.86
CA ALA A 165 -2.59 18.10 -25.65
C ALA A 165 -4.07 18.21 -25.24
N GLY A 166 -4.41 19.04 -24.25
CA GLY A 166 -5.77 19.18 -23.72
C GLY A 166 -6.20 18.03 -22.78
N ILE A 167 -5.26 17.17 -22.39
CA ILE A 167 -5.53 16.01 -21.53
C ILE A 167 -5.31 16.41 -20.07
N THR A 168 -6.40 16.83 -19.42
CA THR A 168 -6.39 17.30 -18.02
C THR A 168 -7.12 16.31 -17.11
N PRO A 169 -6.61 16.05 -15.89
CA PRO A 169 -7.27 15.17 -14.92
C PRO A 169 -8.63 15.74 -14.53
N ALA A 170 -9.60 14.87 -14.30
CA ALA A 170 -10.90 15.23 -13.74
C ALA A 170 -10.92 14.84 -12.27
N PHE A 171 -11.45 15.73 -11.42
CA PHE A 171 -11.60 15.51 -9.99
C PHE A 171 -13.09 15.57 -9.64
N ASN A 172 -13.57 14.63 -8.82
CA ASN A 172 -14.90 14.75 -8.24
C ASN A 172 -14.91 15.84 -7.15
N PRO A 173 -16.09 16.33 -6.69
CA PRO A 173 -16.16 17.43 -5.73
C PRO A 173 -15.39 17.19 -4.42
N VAL A 174 -15.41 15.97 -3.89
CA VAL A 174 -14.69 15.61 -2.66
C VAL A 174 -13.18 15.70 -2.88
N GLN A 175 -12.68 15.17 -4.00
CA GLN A 175 -11.28 15.23 -4.36
C GLN A 175 -10.81 16.67 -4.64
N GLN A 176 -11.67 17.51 -5.22
CA GLN A 176 -11.36 18.94 -5.41
C GLN A 176 -11.17 19.65 -4.07
N ILE A 177 -12.13 19.50 -3.15
CA ILE A 177 -12.04 20.08 -1.79
C ILE A 177 -10.77 19.57 -1.09
N TRP A 178 -10.46 18.28 -1.22
CA TRP A 178 -9.25 17.69 -0.66
C TRP A 178 -7.97 18.32 -1.23
N ALA A 179 -7.85 18.44 -2.55
CA ALA A 179 -6.67 18.98 -3.21
C ALA A 179 -6.50 20.49 -2.98
N LEU A 180 -7.61 21.24 -2.92
CA LEU A 180 -7.63 22.68 -2.59
C LEU A 180 -7.15 22.95 -1.17
N SER A 181 -7.41 22.02 -0.24
CA SER A 181 -7.01 22.13 1.17
C SER A 181 -5.59 21.63 1.46
N CYS A 182 -4.87 21.12 0.46
CA CYS A 182 -3.46 20.74 0.60
C CYS A 182 -2.58 21.98 0.82
N ALA A 183 -1.57 21.86 1.68
CA ALA A 183 -0.59 22.93 1.89
C ALA A 183 0.17 23.27 0.59
N GLU A 184 0.31 22.27 -0.28
CA GLU A 184 0.99 22.31 -1.57
C GLU A 184 0.20 23.08 -2.65
N TYR A 185 -1.07 23.42 -2.41
CA TYR A 185 -1.91 24.05 -3.44
C TYR A 185 -1.42 25.45 -3.84
N SER A 186 -0.93 26.25 -2.89
CA SER A 186 -0.36 27.57 -3.19
C SER A 186 0.84 27.48 -4.12
N LEU A 187 1.72 26.50 -3.90
CA LEU A 187 2.85 26.19 -4.76
C LEU A 187 2.38 25.72 -6.15
N ALA A 188 1.37 24.86 -6.20
CA ALA A 188 0.82 24.37 -7.45
C ALA A 188 0.30 25.51 -8.35
N GLN A 189 -0.31 26.54 -7.75
CA GLN A 189 -0.71 27.74 -8.48
C GLN A 189 0.50 28.53 -9.03
N GLU A 190 1.62 28.59 -8.31
CA GLU A 190 2.84 29.24 -8.81
C GLU A 190 3.39 28.51 -10.05
N ILE A 191 3.39 27.18 -10.05
CA ILE A 191 3.79 26.36 -11.20
C ILE A 191 2.85 26.61 -12.39
N GLY A 192 1.53 26.61 -12.16
CA GLY A 192 0.55 26.92 -13.19
C GLY A 192 0.73 28.29 -13.82
N ARG A 193 1.01 29.33 -13.01
CA ARG A 193 1.33 30.69 -13.50
C ARG A 193 2.62 30.71 -14.31
N HIS A 194 3.64 29.95 -13.92
CA HIS A 194 4.87 29.84 -14.69
C HIS A 194 4.62 29.22 -16.07
N TRP A 195 3.83 28.16 -16.16
CA TRP A 195 3.44 27.56 -17.43
C TRP A 195 2.62 28.52 -18.30
N GLN A 196 1.64 29.20 -17.71
CA GLN A 196 0.80 30.16 -18.44
C GLN A 196 1.59 31.25 -19.14
N ARG A 197 2.62 31.80 -18.48
CA ARG A 197 3.48 32.87 -19.05
C ARG A 197 4.22 32.45 -20.31
N HIS A 198 4.48 31.15 -20.49
CA HIS A 198 5.29 30.64 -21.60
C HIS A 198 4.50 29.82 -22.62
N VAL A 199 3.36 29.23 -22.24
CA VAL A 199 2.48 28.45 -23.12
C VAL A 199 1.34 29.31 -23.71
N MET A 200 1.12 30.52 -23.16
CA MET A 200 0.04 31.43 -23.56
C MET A 200 -1.38 30.82 -23.44
N GLN A 201 -1.54 29.86 -22.54
CA GLN A 201 -2.82 29.27 -22.14
C GLN A 201 -2.89 29.22 -20.62
N ALA A 202 -4.03 29.58 -20.04
CA ALA A 202 -4.22 29.44 -18.60
C ALA A 202 -4.20 27.95 -18.24
N ALA A 203 -3.35 27.57 -17.27
CA ALA A 203 -3.39 26.22 -16.73
C ALA A 203 -4.78 25.98 -16.10
N PRO A 204 -5.53 24.94 -16.53
CA PRO A 204 -6.81 24.60 -15.92
C PRO A 204 -6.67 24.41 -14.42
N LEU A 205 -7.73 24.72 -13.66
CA LEU A 205 -7.78 24.48 -12.21
C LEU A 205 -7.29 23.06 -11.87
N ASN A 206 -7.73 22.07 -12.63
CA ASN A 206 -7.41 20.67 -12.39
C ASN A 206 -5.92 20.34 -12.52
N GLU A 207 -5.15 21.09 -13.32
CA GLU A 207 -3.69 20.93 -13.34
C GLU A 207 -3.08 21.37 -12.01
N ALA A 208 -3.54 22.49 -11.45
CA ALA A 208 -3.10 22.93 -10.13
C ALA A 208 -3.54 21.95 -9.01
N LEU A 209 -4.75 21.39 -9.09
CA LEU A 209 -5.20 20.36 -8.16
C LEU A 209 -4.32 19.11 -8.23
N PHE A 210 -3.98 18.67 -9.44
CA PHE A 210 -3.10 17.52 -9.62
C PHE A 210 -1.67 17.79 -9.15
N MET A 211 -1.14 19.00 -9.38
CA MET A 211 0.17 19.37 -8.84
C MET A 211 0.18 19.37 -7.31
N ALA A 212 -0.87 19.90 -6.67
CA ALA A 212 -0.99 19.85 -5.21
C ALA A 212 -1.00 18.40 -4.70
N LEU A 213 -1.76 17.53 -5.37
CA LEU A 213 -1.79 16.10 -5.08
C LEU A 213 -0.41 15.44 -5.27
N LEU A 214 0.25 15.68 -6.41
CA LEU A 214 1.59 15.17 -6.73
C LEU A 214 2.58 15.50 -5.61
N PHE A 215 2.71 16.77 -5.23
CA PHE A 215 3.66 17.18 -4.20
C PHE A 215 3.28 16.61 -2.82
N SER A 216 1.98 16.48 -2.52
CA SER A 216 1.51 15.86 -1.28
C SER A 216 1.84 14.36 -1.18
N MET A 217 1.97 13.65 -2.31
CA MET A 217 2.31 12.23 -2.35
C MET A 217 3.81 11.96 -2.59
N ILE A 218 4.57 12.98 -2.99
CA ILE A 218 6.03 12.87 -3.07
C ILE A 218 6.64 12.94 -1.68
N ARG A 219 6.07 13.78 -0.82
CA ARG A 219 6.51 14.02 0.54
C ARG A 219 6.17 12.84 1.45
N LEU A 220 7.17 12.29 2.15
CA LEU A 220 6.89 11.50 3.36
C LEU A 220 6.32 12.45 4.44
N PRO A 221 5.13 12.18 4.99
CA PRO A 221 4.56 12.97 6.08
C PRO A 221 5.51 13.01 7.28
N ASP A 222 5.55 14.13 7.99
CA ASP A 222 6.43 14.32 9.15
C ASP A 222 5.57 14.66 10.39
N PRO A 223 5.42 13.73 11.34
CA PRO A 223 4.52 13.91 12.49
C PRO A 223 4.92 15.10 13.36
N ILE A 224 6.19 15.51 13.34
CA ILE A 224 6.72 16.59 14.17
C ILE A 224 6.65 17.92 13.41
N ARG A 225 7.09 17.96 12.15
CA ARG A 225 7.27 19.22 11.39
C ARG A 225 6.05 19.66 10.62
N ASP A 226 5.06 18.80 10.40
CA ASP A 226 3.87 19.18 9.65
C ASP A 226 2.96 20.08 10.49
N THR A 227 3.02 21.39 10.30
CA THR A 227 2.27 22.38 11.11
C THR A 227 0.93 22.80 10.51
N HIS A 228 0.63 22.42 9.27
CA HIS A 228 -0.59 22.78 8.57
C HIS A 228 -1.85 22.33 9.36
N PRO A 229 -2.96 23.09 9.37
CA PRO A 229 -4.17 22.73 10.13
C PRO A 229 -4.70 21.31 9.85
N ARG A 230 -4.58 20.84 8.61
CA ARG A 230 -4.91 19.46 8.23
C ARG A 230 -4.04 18.41 8.92
N ALA A 231 -2.74 18.68 9.07
CA ALA A 231 -1.83 17.80 9.79
C ALA A 231 -2.15 17.76 11.28
N GLN A 232 -2.53 18.91 11.86
CA GLN A 232 -3.01 18.98 13.25
C GLN A 232 -4.31 18.16 13.42
N LYS A 233 -5.28 18.31 12.52
CA LYS A 233 -6.50 17.49 12.51
C LYS A 233 -6.16 16.00 12.43
N LEU A 234 -5.26 15.61 11.53
CA LEU A 234 -4.84 14.22 11.39
C LEU A 234 -4.22 13.67 12.66
N ARG A 235 -3.30 14.39 13.32
CA ARG A 235 -2.75 13.98 14.62
C ARG A 235 -3.83 13.77 15.69
N LEU A 236 -4.82 14.66 15.77
CA LEU A 236 -5.94 14.51 16.70
C LEU A 236 -6.80 13.28 16.40
N GLU A 237 -7.01 12.94 15.13
CA GLU A 237 -7.76 11.74 14.73
C GLU A 237 -6.97 10.45 14.96
N VAL A 238 -5.65 10.50 14.78
CA VAL A 238 -4.74 9.39 15.10
C VAL A 238 -4.76 9.11 16.60
N ALA A 239 -4.64 10.14 17.44
CA ALA A 239 -4.72 10.00 18.90
C ALA A 239 -6.07 9.41 19.34
N ARG A 240 -7.18 9.87 18.73
CA ARG A 240 -8.52 9.30 18.97
C ARG A 240 -8.64 7.85 18.50
N LEU A 241 -8.02 7.50 17.38
CA LEU A 241 -7.96 6.11 16.89
C LEU A 241 -7.23 5.21 17.89
N VAL A 242 -6.06 5.63 18.37
CA VAL A 242 -5.28 4.89 19.38
C VAL A 242 -6.11 4.71 20.67
N LEU A 243 -6.77 5.77 21.15
CA LEU A 243 -7.64 5.70 22.32
C LEU A 243 -8.77 4.67 22.13
N ARG A 244 -9.51 4.75 21.02
CA ARG A 244 -10.59 3.78 20.71
C ARG A 244 -10.09 2.35 20.64
N PHE A 245 -8.90 2.14 20.04
CA PHE A 245 -8.29 0.82 19.99
C PHE A 245 -7.96 0.30 21.39
N ARG A 246 -7.36 1.14 22.26
CA ARG A 246 -7.05 0.77 23.65
C ARG A 246 -8.30 0.39 24.43
N GLU A 247 -9.36 1.17 24.34
CA GLU A 247 -10.62 0.91 25.05
C GLU A 247 -11.28 -0.39 24.60
N LYS A 248 -11.39 -0.61 23.28
CA LYS A 248 -11.98 -1.83 22.71
C LYS A 248 -11.11 -3.07 22.93
N GLY A 249 -9.81 -2.89 22.86
CA GLY A 249 -8.81 -3.94 22.98
C GLY A 249 -8.45 -4.29 24.42
N ASN A 250 -8.78 -3.41 25.38
CA ASN A 250 -8.18 -3.38 26.72
C ASN A 250 -6.64 -3.43 26.67
N ALA A 251 -6.06 -2.69 25.73
CA ALA A 251 -4.64 -2.74 25.41
C ALA A 251 -3.84 -1.61 26.07
N ARG A 252 -2.56 -1.87 26.32
CA ARG A 252 -1.58 -0.90 26.78
C ARG A 252 -0.40 -0.88 25.82
N PHE A 253 0.11 0.31 25.56
CA PHE A 253 1.30 0.54 24.74
C PHE A 253 2.38 1.14 25.62
N SER A 254 3.61 0.65 25.49
CA SER A 254 4.78 1.21 26.15
C SER A 254 5.19 2.53 25.53
N ASP A 255 5.32 2.55 24.19
CA ASP A 255 5.62 3.73 23.39
C ASP A 255 4.39 4.19 22.61
N GLU A 256 3.48 4.87 23.30
CA GLU A 256 2.28 5.43 22.66
C GLU A 256 2.62 6.58 21.69
N GLN A 257 3.69 7.34 21.95
CA GLN A 257 4.09 8.44 21.07
C GLN A 257 4.61 7.92 19.72
N GLY A 258 5.50 6.92 19.73
CA GLY A 258 5.97 6.28 18.52
C GLY A 258 4.84 5.61 17.73
N LEU A 259 3.84 5.03 18.41
CA LEU A 259 2.64 4.48 17.75
C LEU A 259 1.85 5.58 17.03
N ASN A 260 1.61 6.70 17.70
CA ASN A 260 0.93 7.85 17.11
C ASN A 260 1.69 8.37 15.89
N ASP A 261 3.01 8.50 15.98
CA ASP A 261 3.85 9.00 14.89
C ASP A 261 3.84 8.05 13.69
N GLN A 262 3.94 6.73 13.91
CA GLN A 262 3.87 5.74 12.85
C GLN A 262 2.49 5.68 12.18
N LEU A 263 1.41 5.71 12.99
CA LEU A 263 0.05 5.75 12.47
C LEU A 263 -0.23 7.03 11.70
N TYR A 264 0.30 8.18 12.15
CA TYR A 264 0.20 9.43 11.41
C TYR A 264 0.83 9.31 10.03
N VAL A 265 2.06 8.79 9.94
CA VAL A 265 2.77 8.62 8.66
C VAL A 265 2.01 7.70 7.72
N HIS A 266 1.49 6.58 8.22
CA HIS A 266 0.73 5.62 7.41
C HIS A 266 -0.63 6.19 6.97
N LEU A 267 -1.43 6.72 7.90
CA LEU A 267 -2.79 7.21 7.63
C LEU A 267 -2.81 8.45 6.76
N ALA A 268 -1.82 9.34 6.87
CA ALA A 268 -1.65 10.46 5.95
C ALA A 268 -1.57 9.99 4.48
N GLN A 269 -0.85 8.89 4.24
CA GLN A 269 -0.71 8.32 2.90
C GLN A 269 -1.96 7.51 2.50
N ALA A 270 -2.51 6.73 3.43
CA ALA A 270 -3.73 5.93 3.20
C ALA A 270 -4.93 6.81 2.86
N LEU A 271 -5.04 8.01 3.44
CA LEU A 271 -6.08 8.99 3.11
C LEU A 271 -6.02 9.39 1.63
N ASN A 272 -4.83 9.72 1.11
CA ASN A 272 -4.66 10.00 -0.31
C ASN A 272 -5.06 8.79 -1.15
N ARG A 273 -4.60 7.59 -0.79
CA ARG A 273 -4.93 6.37 -1.55
C ARG A 273 -6.42 6.07 -1.56
N SER A 274 -7.12 6.21 -0.43
CA SER A 274 -8.57 6.01 -0.35
C SER A 274 -9.34 7.04 -1.17
N LEU A 275 -9.04 8.34 -1.02
CA LEU A 275 -9.75 9.42 -1.74
C LEU A 275 -9.54 9.40 -3.25
N PHE A 276 -8.37 8.94 -3.69
CA PHE A 276 -8.03 8.82 -5.10
C PHE A 276 -8.21 7.41 -5.65
N THR A 277 -8.73 6.48 -4.82
CA THR A 277 -8.98 5.07 -5.16
C THR A 277 -7.73 4.38 -5.75
N ILE A 278 -6.58 4.65 -5.14
CA ILE A 278 -5.31 4.00 -5.44
C ILE A 278 -5.26 2.72 -4.60
N GLY A 279 -5.26 1.57 -5.26
CA GLY A 279 -5.12 0.29 -4.57
C GLY A 279 -3.70 0.10 -4.03
N ILE A 280 -3.58 -0.76 -3.02
CA ILE A 280 -2.31 -1.22 -2.47
C ILE A 280 -2.21 -2.73 -2.57
N ASP A 281 -0.98 -3.21 -2.45
CA ASP A 281 -0.70 -4.63 -2.48
C ASP A 281 -1.44 -5.38 -1.35
N ASN A 282 -1.98 -6.53 -1.70
CA ASN A 282 -2.73 -7.41 -0.80
C ASN A 282 -1.84 -8.52 -0.26
N THR A 283 -0.59 -8.17 0.04
CA THR A 283 0.39 -9.08 0.61
C THR A 283 0.17 -9.35 2.08
N LEU A 284 -0.83 -8.71 2.72
CA LEU A 284 -1.33 -9.15 4.02
C LEU A 284 -1.92 -10.54 3.84
N PRO A 285 -1.24 -11.61 4.30
CA PRO A 285 -1.68 -12.95 4.00
C PRO A 285 -3.04 -13.18 4.66
N GLU A 286 -3.94 -13.93 4.03
CA GLU A 286 -5.16 -14.44 4.67
C GLU A 286 -4.86 -15.08 6.03
N GLU A 287 -3.66 -15.65 6.15
CA GLU A 287 -3.08 -16.18 7.37
C GLU A 287 -3.03 -15.16 8.51
N PHE A 288 -2.71 -13.87 8.26
CA PHE A 288 -2.71 -12.84 9.30
C PHE A 288 -4.11 -12.65 9.91
N ASN A 289 -5.15 -12.63 9.07
CA ASN A 289 -6.54 -12.55 9.54
C ASN A 289 -6.93 -13.79 10.35
N ARG A 290 -6.41 -14.97 9.97
CA ARG A 290 -6.65 -16.23 10.68
C ARG A 290 -5.93 -16.31 12.02
N LEU A 291 -4.68 -15.82 12.08
CA LEU A 291 -3.83 -15.89 13.26
C LEU A 291 -4.19 -14.82 14.29
N TYR A 292 -4.63 -13.64 13.85
CA TYR A 292 -4.90 -12.46 14.70
C TYR A 292 -6.32 -11.89 14.54
N PRO A 293 -7.38 -12.71 14.65
CA PRO A 293 -8.75 -12.28 14.33
C PRO A 293 -9.24 -11.15 15.25
N ARG A 294 -8.94 -11.22 16.56
CA ARG A 294 -9.32 -10.16 17.52
C ARG A 294 -8.64 -8.83 17.20
N LEU A 295 -7.34 -8.86 16.84
CA LEU A 295 -6.57 -7.66 16.48
C LEU A 295 -7.16 -6.96 15.26
N VAL A 296 -7.45 -7.73 14.21
CA VAL A 296 -8.07 -7.21 12.98
C VAL A 296 -9.46 -6.65 13.27
N ARG A 297 -10.32 -7.38 13.99
CA ARG A 297 -11.66 -6.89 14.35
C ARG A 297 -11.59 -5.60 15.18
N THR A 298 -10.76 -5.57 16.21
CA THR A 298 -10.59 -4.40 17.08
C THR A 298 -10.10 -3.19 16.29
N THR A 299 -9.14 -3.40 15.39
CA THR A 299 -8.64 -2.36 14.48
C THR A 299 -9.75 -1.81 13.58
N ARG A 300 -10.53 -2.70 12.94
CA ARG A 300 -11.65 -2.30 12.07
C ARG A 300 -12.69 -1.48 12.83
N GLU A 301 -13.04 -1.90 14.03
CA GLU A 301 -13.98 -1.16 14.88
C GLU A 301 -13.43 0.19 15.34
N ALA A 302 -12.14 0.28 15.69
CA ALA A 302 -11.51 1.52 16.10
C ALA A 302 -11.39 2.53 14.94
N LEU A 303 -11.19 2.03 13.72
CA LEU A 303 -11.12 2.83 12.48
C LEU A 303 -12.46 3.43 12.07
N ALA A 304 -13.60 2.85 12.47
CA ALA A 304 -14.93 3.33 12.05
C ALA A 304 -15.14 4.83 12.33
N GLY A 305 -14.68 5.33 13.48
CA GLY A 305 -14.75 6.76 13.80
C GLY A 305 -13.83 7.64 12.93
N PHE A 306 -12.67 7.12 12.54
CA PHE A 306 -11.73 7.81 11.65
C PHE A 306 -12.29 7.87 10.22
N GLU A 307 -12.81 6.76 9.72
CA GLU A 307 -13.47 6.67 8.41
C GLU A 307 -14.64 7.66 8.31
N ALA A 308 -15.46 7.74 9.34
CA ALA A 308 -16.58 8.68 9.41
C ALA A 308 -16.13 10.15 9.37
N GLU A 309 -15.09 10.52 10.13
CA GLU A 309 -14.57 11.89 10.16
C GLU A 309 -14.10 12.39 8.79
N TYR A 310 -13.46 11.51 8.02
CA TYR A 310 -12.92 11.85 6.70
C TYR A 310 -13.90 11.55 5.55
N GLY A 311 -15.05 10.92 5.84
CA GLY A 311 -16.02 10.53 4.82
C GLY A 311 -15.48 9.51 3.83
N ILE A 312 -14.60 8.61 4.29
CA ILE A 312 -13.95 7.59 3.45
C ILE A 312 -14.25 6.18 3.94
N ARG A 313 -13.87 5.20 3.12
CA ARG A 313 -13.75 3.79 3.54
C ARG A 313 -12.38 3.28 3.13
N PHE A 314 -11.64 2.79 4.09
CA PHE A 314 -10.40 2.05 3.84
C PHE A 314 -10.73 0.67 3.30
N SER A 315 -9.90 0.18 2.38
CA SER A 315 -9.95 -1.20 1.92
C SER A 315 -9.52 -2.15 3.04
N ASP A 316 -9.75 -3.45 2.84
CA ASP A 316 -9.32 -4.45 3.81
C ASP A 316 -7.80 -4.51 3.94
N GLU A 317 -7.07 -4.26 2.86
CA GLU A 317 -5.61 -4.16 2.85
C GLU A 317 -5.13 -3.00 3.75
N GLU A 318 -5.71 -1.81 3.64
CA GLU A 318 -5.32 -0.67 4.49
C GLU A 318 -5.65 -0.94 5.96
N LYS A 319 -6.82 -1.53 6.23
CA LYS A 319 -7.23 -1.92 7.59
C LYS A 319 -6.27 -2.96 8.17
N GLY A 320 -5.82 -3.92 7.36
CA GLY A 320 -4.84 -4.92 7.76
C GLY A 320 -3.46 -4.31 8.03
N LEU A 321 -3.02 -3.31 7.26
CA LEU A 321 -1.74 -2.62 7.51
C LEU A 321 -1.78 -1.85 8.82
N VAL A 322 -2.90 -1.17 9.13
CA VAL A 322 -3.11 -0.54 10.43
C VAL A 322 -3.08 -1.59 11.55
N ALA A 323 -3.69 -2.76 11.34
CA ALA A 323 -3.68 -3.85 12.31
C ALA A 323 -2.26 -4.39 12.55
N VAL A 324 -1.43 -4.49 11.51
CA VAL A 324 -0.01 -4.84 11.63
C VAL A 324 0.76 -3.80 12.45
N ILE A 325 0.50 -2.50 12.25
CA ILE A 325 1.12 -1.43 13.05
C ILE A 325 0.74 -1.58 14.53
N PHE A 326 -0.56 -1.74 14.84
CA PHE A 326 -0.98 -1.99 16.22
C PHE A 326 -0.35 -3.26 16.80
N GLY A 327 -0.36 -4.35 16.05
CA GLY A 327 0.25 -5.62 16.45
C GLY A 327 1.73 -5.49 16.78
N ALA A 328 2.49 -4.80 15.93
CA ALA A 328 3.92 -4.55 16.16
C ALA A 328 4.18 -3.80 17.47
N TRP A 329 3.37 -2.78 17.78
CA TRP A 329 3.51 -2.01 19.03
C TRP A 329 3.04 -2.76 20.28
N LEU A 330 2.10 -3.70 20.16
CA LEU A 330 1.75 -4.59 21.28
C LEU A 330 2.91 -5.53 21.65
N MET A 331 3.84 -5.77 20.71
CA MET A 331 4.95 -6.72 20.87
C MET A 331 6.29 -6.07 21.25
N GLN A 332 6.42 -4.74 21.24
CA GLN A 332 7.72 -4.06 21.41
C GLN A 332 8.40 -4.25 22.78
N ASP A 333 7.64 -4.24 23.87
CA ASP A 333 8.19 -4.22 25.24
C ASP A 333 8.06 -5.54 26.00
N ASN A 334 7.53 -6.55 25.34
CA ASN A 334 7.13 -7.76 26.04
C ASN A 334 8.15 -8.88 25.81
N ASP A 335 8.81 -9.30 26.89
CA ASP A 335 9.15 -10.70 27.18
C ASP A 335 7.88 -11.61 27.24
N LEU A 336 6.78 -11.24 26.56
CA LEU A 336 5.66 -12.13 26.28
C LEU A 336 6.18 -13.16 25.30
N HIS A 337 6.82 -14.18 25.88
CA HIS A 337 6.93 -15.48 25.27
C HIS A 337 5.54 -15.81 24.75
N GLU A 338 5.44 -15.96 23.43
CA GLU A 338 4.23 -16.42 22.77
C GLU A 338 3.68 -17.62 23.56
N LYS A 339 2.55 -17.43 24.25
CA LYS A 339 2.06 -18.44 25.19
C LYS A 339 1.73 -19.69 24.39
N GLN A 340 2.41 -20.78 24.69
CA GLN A 340 2.16 -22.04 24.02
C GLN A 340 0.92 -22.70 24.62
N ILE A 341 -0.09 -22.92 23.79
CA ILE A 341 -1.31 -23.66 24.12
C ILE A 341 -1.26 -24.99 23.38
N VAL A 342 -1.65 -26.07 24.03
CA VAL A 342 -1.89 -27.36 23.37
C VAL A 342 -3.39 -27.55 23.20
N LEU A 343 -3.83 -27.76 21.96
CA LEU A 343 -5.18 -28.19 21.64
C LEU A 343 -5.15 -29.69 21.35
N LEU A 344 -5.84 -30.49 22.16
CA LEU A 344 -5.96 -31.92 21.92
C LEU A 344 -6.98 -32.18 20.80
N THR A 345 -6.58 -33.01 19.86
CA THR A 345 -7.31 -33.33 18.62
C THR A 345 -7.55 -34.83 18.50
N ASP A 346 -8.63 -35.23 17.84
CA ASP A 346 -8.91 -36.63 17.53
C ASP A 346 -9.71 -36.74 16.22
N LYS A 347 -11.05 -36.74 16.29
CA LYS A 347 -11.92 -37.04 15.14
C LYS A 347 -12.83 -35.89 14.70
N ASN A 348 -12.84 -34.76 15.40
CA ASN A 348 -13.82 -33.69 15.16
C ASN A 348 -13.10 -32.38 14.80
N ASP A 349 -12.48 -32.36 13.62
CA ASP A 349 -11.72 -31.20 13.14
C ASP A 349 -12.56 -29.91 13.07
N ALA A 350 -13.87 -30.01 12.85
CA ALA A 350 -14.77 -28.86 12.87
C ALA A 350 -14.86 -28.22 14.27
N LEU A 351 -15.05 -29.03 15.31
CA LEU A 351 -15.07 -28.55 16.70
C LEU A 351 -13.68 -28.07 17.14
N GLU A 352 -12.63 -28.80 16.78
CA GLU A 352 -11.24 -28.44 17.10
C GLU A 352 -10.87 -27.08 16.48
N THR A 353 -11.18 -26.88 15.20
CA THR A 353 -10.96 -25.61 14.51
C THR A 353 -11.81 -24.50 15.09
N HIS A 354 -13.06 -24.78 15.48
CA HIS A 354 -13.91 -23.79 16.14
C HIS A 354 -13.33 -23.35 17.50
N ILE A 355 -12.88 -24.30 18.33
CA ILE A 355 -12.22 -24.00 19.61
C ILE A 355 -10.94 -23.21 19.39
N GLU A 356 -10.11 -23.58 18.40
CA GLU A 356 -8.91 -22.82 18.05
C GLU A 356 -9.23 -21.37 17.70
N GLN A 357 -10.24 -21.14 16.86
CA GLN A 357 -10.69 -19.79 16.51
C GLN A 357 -11.16 -19.01 17.74
N GLN A 358 -11.93 -19.65 18.64
CA GLN A 358 -12.35 -19.02 19.88
C GLN A 358 -11.15 -18.64 20.76
N LEU A 359 -10.12 -19.49 20.87
CA LEU A 359 -8.90 -19.20 21.62
C LEU A 359 -8.17 -17.98 21.06
N ARG A 360 -8.00 -17.91 19.73
CA ARG A 360 -7.38 -16.75 19.07
C ARG A 360 -8.20 -15.46 19.25
N GLU A 361 -9.50 -15.58 19.41
CA GLU A 361 -10.39 -14.45 19.72
C GLU A 361 -10.32 -13.96 21.17
N LEU A 362 -9.62 -14.68 22.06
CA LEU A 362 -9.49 -14.28 23.46
C LEU A 362 -8.36 -13.28 23.70
N THR A 363 -7.45 -13.05 22.76
CA THR A 363 -6.31 -12.13 22.96
C THR A 363 -5.99 -11.36 21.69
N LEU A 364 -5.36 -10.19 21.84
CA LEU A 364 -4.83 -9.40 20.72
C LEU A 364 -3.42 -9.87 20.31
N LEU A 365 -2.78 -10.66 21.16
CA LEU A 365 -1.39 -11.08 21.04
C LEU A 365 -1.27 -12.40 20.28
N PRO A 366 -0.09 -12.70 19.70
CA PRO A 366 0.17 -13.99 19.08
C PRO A 366 -0.04 -15.16 20.05
N LEU A 367 -0.65 -16.23 19.54
CA LEU A 367 -0.81 -17.49 20.24
C LEU A 367 -0.21 -18.63 19.44
N ASN A 368 0.71 -19.36 20.08
CA ASN A 368 1.27 -20.59 19.56
C ASN A 368 0.38 -21.77 19.98
N ILE A 369 -0.58 -22.12 19.13
CA ILE A 369 -1.48 -23.26 19.36
C ILE A 369 -0.90 -24.50 18.66
N LYS A 370 -0.45 -25.48 19.43
CA LYS A 370 -0.02 -26.78 18.94
C LYS A 370 -1.17 -27.76 18.99
N ARG A 371 -1.59 -28.25 17.81
CA ARG A 371 -2.52 -29.37 17.69
C ARG A 371 -1.77 -30.67 17.96
N VAL A 372 -2.20 -31.41 18.98
CA VAL A 372 -1.60 -32.70 19.38
C VAL A 372 -2.71 -33.74 19.45
N SER A 373 -2.51 -34.94 18.93
CA SER A 373 -3.55 -35.96 19.05
C SER A 373 -3.66 -36.45 20.50
N THR A 374 -4.87 -36.80 20.94
CA THR A 374 -5.11 -37.37 22.29
C THR A 374 -4.23 -38.59 22.55
N LEU A 375 -4.04 -39.44 21.54
CA LEU A 375 -3.18 -40.63 21.61
C LEU A 375 -1.70 -40.29 21.75
N ALA A 376 -1.19 -39.30 21.01
CA ALA A 376 0.19 -38.85 21.15
C ALA A 376 0.42 -38.23 22.53
N PHE A 377 -0.52 -37.41 23.00
CA PHE A 377 -0.45 -36.79 24.31
C PHE A 377 -0.43 -37.82 25.45
N GLN A 378 -1.18 -38.91 25.37
CA GLN A 378 -1.15 -39.98 26.37
C GLN A 378 0.19 -40.74 26.40
N LYS A 379 0.86 -40.87 25.26
CA LYS A 379 2.14 -41.59 25.15
C LYS A 379 3.33 -40.73 25.56
N GLU A 380 3.35 -39.48 25.12
CA GLU A 380 4.53 -38.60 25.19
C GLU A 380 4.39 -37.51 26.27
N GLY A 381 3.16 -37.29 26.76
CA GLY A 381 2.86 -36.25 27.73
C GLY A 381 2.78 -34.85 27.11
N CYS A 382 2.80 -33.83 27.98
CA CYS A 382 2.73 -32.44 27.56
C CYS A 382 4.10 -31.91 27.10
N PRO A 383 4.18 -31.22 25.94
CA PRO A 383 5.38 -30.49 25.54
C PRO A 383 5.83 -29.50 26.62
N ARG A 384 7.14 -29.21 26.67
CA ARG A 384 7.70 -28.20 27.58
C ARG A 384 7.20 -26.79 27.20
N GLY A 385 7.06 -25.93 28.21
CA GLY A 385 6.69 -24.51 28.04
C GLY A 385 5.21 -24.26 27.74
N VAL A 386 4.33 -25.25 27.91
CA VAL A 386 2.88 -25.11 27.68
C VAL A 386 2.24 -24.39 28.86
N ALA A 387 1.53 -23.31 28.57
CA ALA A 387 0.80 -22.52 29.55
C ALA A 387 -0.60 -23.08 29.84
N LEU A 388 -1.21 -23.76 28.85
CA LEU A 388 -2.59 -24.26 28.93
C LEU A 388 -2.80 -25.45 27.98
N ILE A 389 -3.56 -26.44 28.43
CA ILE A 389 -4.10 -27.52 27.60
C ILE A 389 -5.61 -27.30 27.43
N VAL A 390 -6.10 -27.38 26.21
CA VAL A 390 -7.53 -27.34 25.88
C VAL A 390 -7.89 -28.62 25.15
N THR A 391 -8.98 -29.28 25.56
CA THR A 391 -9.41 -30.54 24.93
C THR A 391 -10.92 -30.60 24.84
N PRO A 392 -11.49 -30.99 23.69
CA PRO A 392 -12.92 -31.33 23.62
C PRO A 392 -13.23 -32.73 24.13
N TYR A 393 -12.21 -33.54 24.39
CA TYR A 393 -12.36 -34.94 24.76
C TYR A 393 -12.13 -35.16 26.25
N ALA A 394 -12.91 -36.08 26.84
CA ALA A 394 -12.63 -36.57 28.18
C ALA A 394 -11.24 -37.26 28.17
N THR A 395 -10.25 -36.61 28.77
CA THR A 395 -8.85 -37.05 28.68
C THR A 395 -8.30 -37.23 30.10
N PRO A 396 -7.79 -38.41 30.47
CA PRO A 396 -7.14 -38.60 31.76
C PRO A 396 -5.84 -37.81 31.81
N LEU A 397 -5.62 -37.05 32.88
CA LEU A 397 -4.44 -36.21 33.05
C LEU A 397 -3.29 -37.00 33.68
N PRO A 398 -2.03 -36.80 33.22
CA PRO A 398 -0.86 -37.26 33.97
C PRO A 398 -0.72 -36.47 35.29
N LEU A 399 -0.01 -37.06 36.27
CA LEU A 399 0.19 -36.53 37.63
C LEU A 399 0.70 -35.08 37.68
N PHE A 400 1.47 -34.64 36.69
CA PHE A 400 1.88 -33.25 36.50
C PHE A 400 1.48 -32.78 35.10
N SER A 401 0.57 -31.81 35.04
CA SER A 401 0.17 -31.17 33.79
C SER A 401 -0.08 -29.68 34.00
N PRO A 402 0.15 -28.84 32.97
CA PRO A 402 -0.40 -27.49 32.93
C PRO A 402 -1.91 -27.50 33.16
N PRO A 403 -2.51 -26.34 33.49
CA PRO A 403 -3.97 -26.23 33.60
C PRO A 403 -4.66 -26.83 32.37
N LEU A 404 -5.69 -27.66 32.60
CA LEU A 404 -6.49 -28.25 31.54
C LEU A 404 -7.92 -27.69 31.57
N ILE A 405 -8.41 -27.33 30.39
CA ILE A 405 -9.80 -26.94 30.18
C ILE A 405 -10.45 -27.94 29.24
N HIS A 406 -11.46 -28.64 29.76
CA HIS A 406 -12.32 -29.51 28.96
C HIS A 406 -13.44 -28.69 28.32
N ALA A 407 -13.45 -28.60 27.00
CA ALA A 407 -14.38 -27.81 26.19
C ALA A 407 -15.12 -28.74 25.22
N ASP A 408 -16.10 -29.49 25.73
CA ASP A 408 -16.92 -30.44 24.96
C ASP A 408 -17.70 -29.76 23.80
N ARG A 409 -17.85 -28.44 23.85
CA ARG A 409 -18.49 -27.56 22.86
C ARG A 409 -17.73 -26.23 22.77
N ALA A 410 -18.40 -25.18 22.29
CA ALA A 410 -17.92 -23.81 22.34
C ALA A 410 -17.51 -23.40 23.77
N LEU A 411 -16.39 -22.68 23.90
CA LEU A 411 -15.88 -22.18 25.18
C LEU A 411 -16.94 -21.32 25.89
N THR A 412 -17.30 -21.71 27.11
CA THR A 412 -18.21 -20.95 27.97
C THR A 412 -17.59 -19.63 28.43
N ALA A 413 -18.41 -18.66 28.82
CA ALA A 413 -17.92 -17.36 29.31
C ALA A 413 -16.94 -17.49 30.50
N HIS A 414 -17.20 -18.44 31.40
CA HIS A 414 -16.31 -18.74 32.52
C HIS A 414 -14.95 -19.29 32.05
N GLN A 415 -14.93 -20.26 31.14
CA GLN A 415 -13.70 -20.79 30.55
C GLN A 415 -12.92 -19.70 29.81
N GLN A 416 -13.59 -18.88 29.01
CA GLN A 416 -12.97 -17.76 28.30
C GLN A 416 -12.28 -16.79 29.27
N GLN A 417 -12.93 -16.47 30.40
CA GLN A 417 -12.36 -15.59 31.42
C GLN A 417 -11.13 -16.22 32.10
N GLN A 418 -11.17 -17.51 32.41
CA GLN A 418 -10.02 -18.22 32.99
C GLN A 418 -8.84 -18.28 32.01
N ILE A 419 -9.11 -18.58 30.74
CA ILE A 419 -8.09 -18.61 29.69
C ILE A 419 -7.44 -17.24 29.54
N ARG A 420 -8.23 -16.16 29.46
CA ARG A 420 -7.69 -14.79 29.36
C ARG A 420 -6.73 -14.46 30.50
N LYS A 421 -7.08 -14.83 31.74
CA LYS A 421 -6.19 -14.63 32.90
C LYS A 421 -4.84 -15.33 32.75
N ILE A 422 -4.80 -16.51 32.12
CA ILE A 422 -3.56 -17.27 31.86
C ILE A 422 -2.77 -16.66 30.70
N LEU A 423 -3.45 -16.15 29.68
CA LEU A 423 -2.80 -15.55 28.51
C LEU A 423 -2.24 -14.15 28.80
N GLU A 424 -2.88 -13.42 29.71
CA GLU A 424 -2.53 -12.04 30.07
C GLU A 424 -1.66 -11.95 31.34
N SER A 425 -1.36 -13.09 31.99
CA SER A 425 -0.36 -13.21 33.08
C SER A 425 1.02 -13.50 32.55
#